data_AF-A0A9E5FGD5-F1
#
_entry.id   AF-A0A9E5FGD5-F1
#
_cell.length_a   1.000
_cell.length_b   1.000
_cell.length_c   1.000
_cell.angle_alpha   90.00
_cell.angle_beta   90.00
_cell.angle_gamma   90.00
#
_symmetry.space_group_name_H-M   'P 1'
#
loop_
_entity.id
_entity.type
_entity.pdbx_description
1 polymer ?
#
loop_
_entity_poly.entity_id
_entity_poly.type
_entity_poly.pdbx_seq_one_letter_code
_entity_poly.pdbx_strand_id
1 'polypeptide(L)'
;MKVFSGKNGAVLASYMAFDNGIQVASGDISSSNFADVVVSTTGNVPGGNVHIYKGATSTLFKSFQAIPGNTGGVNITVGSFSGDLTNEVIFASRGQGSGNVAIYNTSTRGIETTFSAFGNPNQPQPLTLYADTNQAADPFVSNRIADVQVSKNAANQTFNLTSNFSDPNASNGVVNVVTTSGTVQIELLNQQAPVNVKNFMSYVDGNKYDGTIFHRSVSNFVVQGGGYTVAGSAPNTTLNHIPTAPPVANEYSVTRSNVRGTVAMAKVGNDPNSATSEFFFNVANNAANLDNQNGGFTVFANVKTGLDKVDAINAIPTKNLGGAFTEIPTVNNFTGTTVAQANASNFVTINDMQVISRGELLTFSVIGNTNPTLVTPTIVGNNLTLDYSATATGSSVIQIRATDLSGRSVDTAFTVRVV
;
A
#
# COMPACT_ATOMS: atom_id res chain seq x y z
N MET A 1 4.69 -29.00 24.30
CA MET A 1 5.38 -28.20 23.25
C MET A 1 6.09 -27.03 23.89
N LYS A 2 7.23 -26.60 23.32
CA LYS A 2 7.93 -25.35 23.70
C LYS A 2 8.19 -24.51 22.44
N VAL A 3 8.02 -23.20 22.58
CA VAL A 3 8.32 -22.20 21.53
C VAL A 3 9.56 -21.44 21.97
N PHE A 4 10.52 -21.28 21.07
CA PHE A 4 11.79 -20.59 21.33
C PHE A 4 11.95 -19.38 20.41
N SER A 5 12.60 -18.34 20.92
CA SER A 5 13.01 -17.17 20.14
C SER A 5 14.17 -17.55 19.23
N GLY A 6 14.02 -17.34 17.92
CA GLY A 6 15.10 -17.56 16.95
C GLY A 6 16.27 -16.59 17.08
N LYS A 7 16.07 -15.43 17.74
CA LYS A 7 17.11 -14.40 17.91
C LYS A 7 18.12 -14.74 19.01
N ASN A 8 17.67 -15.40 20.07
CA ASN A 8 18.48 -15.60 21.28
C ASN A 8 18.25 -16.94 22.00
N GLY A 9 17.41 -17.83 21.45
CA GLY A 9 17.14 -19.15 22.02
C GLY A 9 16.28 -19.16 23.28
N ALA A 10 15.75 -18.02 23.72
CA ALA A 10 14.91 -17.95 24.92
C ALA A 10 13.57 -18.68 24.73
N VAL A 11 13.06 -19.35 25.76
CA VAL A 11 11.71 -19.95 25.74
C VAL A 11 10.68 -18.83 25.77
N LEU A 12 9.83 -18.77 24.75
CA LEU A 12 8.74 -17.81 24.62
C LEU A 12 7.42 -18.35 25.19
N ALA A 13 7.16 -19.65 25.01
CA ALA A 13 5.97 -20.32 25.53
C ALA A 13 6.23 -21.81 25.80
N SER A 14 5.52 -22.38 26.77
CA SER A 14 5.57 -23.82 27.08
C SER A 14 4.21 -24.29 27.59
N TYR A 15 3.60 -25.23 26.89
CA TYR A 15 2.30 -25.80 27.27
C TYR A 15 2.12 -27.21 26.72
N MET A 16 1.24 -27.97 27.37
CA MET A 16 0.82 -29.30 26.91
C MET A 16 -0.32 -29.13 25.89
N ALA A 17 -0.11 -29.61 24.67
CA ALA A 17 -1.08 -29.50 23.59
C ALA A 17 -1.96 -30.75 23.48
N PHE A 18 -1.35 -31.94 23.57
CA PHE A 18 -1.99 -33.25 23.58
C PHE A 18 -1.18 -34.21 24.46
N ASP A 19 -1.81 -35.30 24.91
CA ASP A 19 -1.18 -36.33 25.77
C ASP A 19 -0.27 -37.30 25.01
N ASN A 20 -0.31 -37.26 23.67
CA ASN A 20 0.43 -38.14 22.76
C ASN A 20 1.43 -37.36 21.90
N GLY A 21 2.18 -38.06 21.05
CA GLY A 21 3.09 -37.44 20.08
C GLY A 21 2.36 -36.43 19.18
N ILE A 22 3.04 -35.34 18.84
CA ILE A 22 2.47 -34.25 18.03
C ILE A 22 3.28 -33.99 16.76
N GLN A 23 2.62 -33.47 15.72
CA GLN A 23 3.29 -32.68 14.69
C GLN A 23 3.12 -31.20 15.02
N VAL A 24 4.09 -30.38 14.61
CA VAL A 24 4.06 -28.93 14.79
C VAL A 24 4.40 -28.28 13.45
N ALA A 25 3.63 -27.26 13.08
CA ALA A 25 3.93 -26.33 12.00
C ALA A 25 3.66 -24.91 12.49
N SER A 26 4.20 -23.91 11.79
CA SER A 26 4.01 -22.50 12.14
C SER A 26 3.85 -21.63 10.90
N GLY A 27 3.04 -20.58 11.02
CA GLY A 27 2.81 -19.55 10.01
C GLY A 27 1.77 -18.56 10.52
N ASP A 28 1.70 -17.36 9.94
CA ASP A 28 0.74 -16.34 10.37
C ASP A 28 -0.66 -16.66 9.81
N ILE A 29 -1.46 -17.37 10.62
CA ILE A 29 -2.78 -17.89 10.25
C ILE A 29 -3.89 -16.93 10.71
N SER A 30 -3.63 -16.15 11.76
CA SER A 30 -4.54 -15.20 12.36
C SER A 30 -4.39 -13.78 11.79
N SER A 31 -3.49 -13.59 10.82
CA SER A 31 -3.15 -12.31 10.20
C SER A 31 -2.75 -11.26 11.22
N SER A 32 -1.96 -11.69 12.21
CA SER A 32 -1.53 -10.87 13.34
C SER A 32 -0.12 -10.29 13.15
N ASN A 33 0.55 -10.62 12.03
CA ASN A 33 1.97 -10.40 11.77
C ASN A 33 2.91 -11.17 12.71
N PHE A 34 2.38 -12.13 13.48
CA PHE A 34 3.15 -13.08 14.28
C PHE A 34 2.86 -14.49 13.81
N ALA A 35 3.89 -15.33 13.71
CA ALA A 35 3.71 -16.74 13.37
C ALA A 35 2.89 -17.45 14.46
N ASP A 36 1.77 -18.03 14.07
CA ASP A 36 0.95 -18.89 14.90
C ASP A 36 1.49 -20.31 14.92
N VAL A 37 1.05 -21.09 15.90
CA VAL A 37 1.50 -22.48 16.07
C VAL A 37 0.34 -23.42 15.83
N VAL A 38 0.50 -24.30 14.84
CA VAL A 38 -0.43 -25.38 14.53
C VAL A 38 0.14 -26.67 15.07
N VAL A 39 -0.68 -27.40 15.82
CA VAL A 39 -0.31 -28.72 16.33
C VAL A 39 -1.40 -29.72 16.01
N SER A 40 -0.98 -30.93 15.68
CA SER A 40 -1.88 -32.06 15.46
C SER A 40 -1.37 -33.32 16.12
N THR A 41 -2.26 -34.28 16.34
CA THR A 41 -1.91 -35.58 16.91
C THR A 41 -1.18 -36.46 15.88
N THR A 42 -0.18 -37.22 16.33
CA THR A 42 0.49 -38.28 15.56
C THR A 42 0.03 -39.67 15.98
N GLY A 43 0.21 -40.66 15.09
CA GLY A 43 -0.07 -42.09 15.37
C GLY A 43 -1.54 -42.50 15.20
N ASN A 44 -1.91 -43.66 15.77
CA ASN A 44 -3.26 -44.23 15.77
C ASN A 44 -4.23 -43.51 16.73
N VAL A 45 -4.00 -42.23 17.03
CA VAL A 45 -4.89 -41.45 17.89
C VAL A 45 -6.11 -41.04 17.06
N PRO A 46 -7.32 -41.48 17.42
CA PRO A 46 -8.52 -41.20 16.64
C PRO A 46 -8.79 -39.71 16.51
N GLY A 47 -9.11 -39.28 15.29
CA GLY A 47 -9.74 -37.99 15.05
C GLY A 47 -8.87 -36.91 14.40
N GLY A 48 -7.57 -37.12 14.18
CA GLY A 48 -6.71 -36.15 13.47
C GLY A 48 -6.88 -34.71 13.96
N ASN A 49 -6.99 -34.53 15.27
CA ASN A 49 -7.36 -33.27 15.89
C ASN A 49 -6.25 -32.24 15.72
N VAL A 50 -6.65 -31.00 15.46
CA VAL A 50 -5.78 -29.86 15.21
C VAL A 50 -6.11 -28.77 16.20
N HIS A 51 -5.08 -28.24 16.86
CA HIS A 51 -5.15 -27.00 17.61
C HIS A 51 -4.29 -25.94 16.94
N ILE A 52 -4.83 -24.73 16.82
CA ILE A 52 -4.09 -23.55 16.38
C ILE A 52 -4.01 -22.60 17.57
N TYR A 53 -2.81 -22.17 17.91
CA TYR A 53 -2.55 -21.20 18.98
C TYR A 53 -1.98 -19.93 18.39
N LYS A 54 -2.49 -18.77 18.84
CA LYS A 54 -1.99 -17.47 18.38
C LYS A 54 -0.56 -17.24 18.85
N GLY A 55 0.34 -16.84 17.95
CA GLY A 55 1.74 -16.58 18.27
C GLY A 55 1.93 -15.42 19.24
N ALA A 56 1.17 -14.35 19.04
CA ALA A 56 1.26 -13.13 19.86
C ALA A 56 0.82 -13.32 21.32
N THR A 57 -0.15 -14.20 21.57
CA THR A 57 -0.83 -14.32 22.88
C THR A 57 -0.72 -15.71 23.50
N SER A 58 -0.24 -16.71 22.78
CA SER A 58 -0.24 -18.13 23.17
C SER A 58 -1.63 -18.68 23.54
N THR A 59 -2.71 -18.05 23.08
CA THR A 59 -4.08 -18.50 23.33
C THR A 59 -4.57 -19.42 22.23
N LEU A 60 -5.42 -20.40 22.59
CA LEU A 60 -6.06 -21.28 21.61
C LEU A 60 -6.96 -20.44 20.67
N PHE A 61 -6.67 -20.49 19.38
CA PHE A 61 -7.42 -19.84 18.33
C PHE A 61 -8.52 -20.74 17.76
N LYS A 62 -8.15 -21.99 17.43
CA LYS A 62 -9.06 -22.97 16.81
C LYS A 62 -8.76 -24.39 17.29
N SER A 63 -9.81 -25.21 17.38
CA SER A 63 -9.74 -26.65 17.59
C SER A 63 -10.74 -27.32 16.68
N PHE A 64 -10.30 -28.28 15.86
CA PHE A 64 -11.14 -29.01 14.91
C PHE A 64 -10.50 -30.32 14.44
N GLN A 65 -11.29 -31.19 13.81
CA GLN A 65 -10.81 -32.38 13.12
C GLN A 65 -10.42 -32.01 11.68
N ALA A 66 -9.16 -32.25 11.30
CA ALA A 66 -8.62 -31.82 10.00
C ALA A 66 -9.29 -32.49 8.79
N ILE A 67 -9.59 -33.79 8.90
CA ILE A 67 -10.24 -34.58 7.86
C ILE A 67 -11.42 -35.29 8.52
N PRO A 68 -12.67 -34.89 8.24
CA PRO A 68 -13.84 -35.52 8.82
C PRO A 68 -13.84 -37.04 8.59
N GLY A 69 -14.05 -37.82 9.65
CA GLY A 69 -14.05 -39.29 9.58
C GLY A 69 -12.67 -39.95 9.55
N ASN A 70 -11.57 -39.19 9.54
CA ASN A 70 -10.23 -39.76 9.66
C ASN A 70 -9.99 -40.32 11.08
N THR A 71 -9.54 -41.57 11.15
CA THR A 71 -9.28 -42.30 12.40
C THR A 71 -7.80 -42.30 12.81
N GLY A 72 -6.91 -41.76 11.98
CA GLY A 72 -5.48 -41.62 12.28
C GLY A 72 -5.05 -40.16 12.51
N GLY A 73 -3.79 -39.97 12.90
CA GLY A 73 -3.16 -38.65 12.95
C GLY A 73 -3.00 -38.02 11.57
N VAL A 74 -2.50 -36.78 11.53
CA VAL A 74 -2.23 -36.04 10.28
C VAL A 74 -0.81 -35.48 10.26
N ASN A 75 -0.24 -35.36 9.07
CA ASN A 75 0.89 -34.46 8.81
C ASN A 75 0.35 -33.05 8.55
N ILE A 76 1.12 -32.05 8.96
CA ILE A 76 0.74 -30.64 8.81
C ILE A 76 1.84 -29.85 8.13
N THR A 77 1.43 -28.93 7.27
CA THR A 77 2.28 -27.84 6.78
C THR A 77 1.44 -26.56 6.68
N VAL A 78 2.11 -25.42 6.79
CA VAL A 78 1.50 -24.09 6.71
C VAL A 78 2.27 -23.27 5.70
N GLY A 79 1.55 -22.52 4.87
CA GLY A 79 2.14 -21.63 3.85
C GLY A 79 1.05 -20.99 3.02
N SER A 80 1.43 -20.00 2.20
CA SER A 80 0.55 -19.40 1.19
C SER A 80 0.64 -20.22 -0.09
N PHE A 81 -0.30 -21.13 -0.28
CA PHE A 81 -0.39 -22.02 -1.43
C PHE A 81 -1.34 -21.47 -2.52
N SER A 82 -2.23 -20.54 -2.19
CA SER A 82 -3.15 -19.89 -3.14
C SER A 82 -2.55 -18.69 -3.88
N GLY A 83 -1.46 -18.12 -3.34
CA GLY A 83 -0.78 -16.95 -3.89
C GLY A 83 -1.38 -15.60 -3.47
N ASP A 84 -2.36 -15.59 -2.56
CA ASP A 84 -3.02 -14.37 -2.05
C ASP A 84 -2.33 -13.76 -0.81
N LEU A 85 -1.15 -14.28 -0.44
CA LEU A 85 -0.36 -13.91 0.75
C LEU A 85 -1.03 -14.24 2.09
N THR A 86 -2.15 -14.96 2.08
CA THR A 86 -2.74 -15.56 3.29
C THR A 86 -2.20 -16.98 3.46
N ASN A 87 -1.89 -17.37 4.70
CA ASN A 87 -1.45 -18.74 4.94
C ASN A 87 -2.65 -19.69 4.99
N GLU A 88 -2.58 -20.79 4.24
CA GLU A 88 -3.43 -21.96 4.42
C GLU A 88 -2.71 -23.05 5.23
N VAL A 89 -3.51 -23.98 5.73
CA VAL A 89 -3.01 -25.17 6.43
C VAL A 89 -3.36 -26.40 5.62
N ILE A 90 -2.34 -27.18 5.25
CA ILE A 90 -2.53 -28.44 4.54
C ILE A 90 -2.37 -29.59 5.53
N PHE A 91 -3.36 -30.48 5.54
CA PHE A 91 -3.40 -31.70 6.34
C PHE A 91 -3.31 -32.92 5.43
N ALA A 92 -2.43 -33.86 5.74
CA ALA A 92 -2.38 -35.15 5.06
C ALA A 92 -2.58 -36.30 6.05
N SER A 93 -3.53 -37.20 5.77
CA SER A 93 -3.83 -38.35 6.63
C SER A 93 -2.60 -39.26 6.79
N ARG A 94 -2.28 -39.68 8.02
CA ARG A 94 -1.34 -40.77 8.30
C ARG A 94 -2.10 -42.06 8.58
N GLY A 95 -1.83 -43.14 7.84
CA GLY A 95 -2.38 -44.48 8.10
C GLY A 95 -2.76 -45.27 6.85
N GLN A 96 -3.33 -46.46 7.05
CA GLN A 96 -3.85 -47.37 6.02
C GLN A 96 -5.19 -46.85 5.47
N GLY A 97 -5.17 -45.87 4.57
CA GLY A 97 -6.39 -45.37 3.94
C GLY A 97 -6.18 -44.13 3.06
N SER A 98 -6.26 -44.33 1.75
CA SER A 98 -6.43 -43.35 0.64
C SER A 98 -5.51 -42.13 0.50
N GLY A 99 -4.60 -41.84 1.43
CA GLY A 99 -3.65 -40.72 1.29
C GLY A 99 -4.34 -39.38 1.10
N ASN A 100 -5.40 -39.11 1.86
CA ASN A 100 -6.22 -37.91 1.66
C ASN A 100 -5.51 -36.66 2.18
N VAL A 101 -5.63 -35.58 1.41
CA VAL A 101 -5.15 -34.24 1.70
C VAL A 101 -6.34 -33.32 1.84
N ALA A 102 -6.35 -32.47 2.87
CA ALA A 102 -7.32 -31.41 3.06
C ALA A 102 -6.61 -30.06 3.13
N ILE A 103 -7.18 -29.04 2.51
CA ILE A 103 -6.70 -27.66 2.59
C ILE A 103 -7.71 -26.86 3.41
N TYR A 104 -7.23 -26.25 4.49
CA TYR A 104 -8.02 -25.33 5.31
C TYR A 104 -7.60 -23.90 5.01
N ASN A 105 -8.56 -23.10 4.57
CA ASN A 105 -8.35 -21.69 4.33
C ASN A 105 -8.83 -20.87 5.51
N THR A 106 -7.99 -19.93 5.86
CA THR A 106 -8.08 -19.13 7.07
C THR A 106 -9.03 -17.94 6.89
N SER A 107 -9.20 -17.46 5.66
CA SER A 107 -10.15 -16.40 5.27
C SER A 107 -11.59 -16.90 5.32
N THR A 108 -11.87 -18.07 4.72
CA THR A 108 -13.20 -18.71 4.71
C THR A 108 -13.49 -19.50 5.98
N ARG A 109 -12.46 -19.75 6.80
CA ARG A 109 -12.52 -20.46 8.09
C ARG A 109 -13.09 -21.87 7.97
N GLY A 110 -12.78 -22.55 6.87
CA GLY A 110 -13.30 -23.87 6.53
C GLY A 110 -12.32 -24.70 5.70
N ILE A 111 -12.64 -25.99 5.55
CA ILE A 111 -11.97 -26.86 4.58
C ILE A 111 -12.47 -26.46 3.20
N GLU A 112 -11.58 -26.00 2.34
CA GLU A 112 -11.93 -25.60 0.98
C GLU A 112 -11.99 -26.78 0.02
N THR A 113 -11.05 -27.71 0.19
CA THR A 113 -10.97 -28.88 -0.67
C THR A 113 -10.36 -30.07 0.04
N THR A 114 -10.75 -31.26 -0.41
CA THR A 114 -10.15 -32.54 -0.04
C THR A 114 -9.87 -33.36 -1.29
N PHE A 115 -8.69 -33.95 -1.41
CA PHE A 115 -8.30 -34.78 -2.55
C PHE A 115 -7.41 -35.95 -2.12
N SER A 116 -7.33 -37.02 -2.91
CA SER A 116 -6.36 -38.10 -2.67
C SER A 116 -4.99 -37.72 -3.24
N ALA A 117 -3.93 -37.81 -2.44
CA ALA A 117 -2.56 -37.46 -2.81
C ALA A 117 -2.04 -38.29 -3.98
N PHE A 118 -2.58 -39.50 -4.16
CA PHE A 118 -2.30 -40.36 -5.29
C PHE A 118 -3.58 -40.52 -6.11
N GLY A 119 -3.55 -40.10 -7.37
CA GLY A 119 -4.61 -40.43 -8.33
C GLY A 119 -4.66 -41.95 -8.60
N ASN A 120 -5.59 -42.39 -9.45
CA ASN A 120 -5.61 -43.76 -9.95
C ASN A 120 -4.19 -44.16 -10.41
N PRO A 121 -3.58 -45.25 -9.89
CA PRO A 121 -2.21 -45.63 -10.24
C PRO A 121 -2.01 -45.89 -11.75
N ASN A 122 -3.10 -46.02 -12.52
CA ASN A 122 -3.09 -46.16 -13.98
C ASN A 122 -3.24 -44.83 -14.76
N GLN A 123 -3.38 -43.69 -14.08
CA GLN A 123 -3.38 -42.35 -14.67
C GLN A 123 -2.58 -41.38 -13.77
N PRO A 124 -1.27 -41.23 -13.98
CA PRO A 124 -0.48 -40.22 -13.29
C PRO A 124 -1.03 -38.83 -13.63
N GLN A 125 -1.56 -38.13 -12.62
CA GLN A 125 -1.87 -36.70 -12.74
C GLN A 125 -0.54 -35.94 -12.72
N PRO A 126 -0.21 -35.13 -13.73
CA PRO A 126 1.02 -34.35 -13.71
C PRO A 126 0.97 -33.39 -12.53
N LEU A 127 1.96 -33.48 -11.65
CA LEU A 127 2.17 -32.52 -10.57
C LEU A 127 2.65 -31.22 -11.23
N THR A 128 1.75 -30.30 -11.51
CA THR A 128 2.13 -28.94 -11.90
C THR A 128 2.68 -28.27 -10.65
N LEU A 129 4.01 -28.28 -10.52
CA LEU A 129 4.69 -27.43 -9.55
C LEU A 129 4.43 -25.98 -9.96
N TYR A 130 3.51 -25.32 -9.27
CA TYR A 130 3.51 -23.86 -9.24
C TYR A 130 4.80 -23.49 -8.50
N ALA A 131 5.83 -23.09 -9.24
CA ALA A 131 6.94 -22.38 -8.64
C ALA A 131 6.33 -21.17 -7.93
N ASP A 132 6.68 -20.98 -6.66
CA ASP A 132 6.37 -19.76 -5.94
C ASP A 132 7.10 -18.60 -6.64
N THR A 133 6.44 -18.00 -7.62
CA THR A 133 6.88 -16.75 -8.24
C THR A 133 6.56 -15.54 -7.37
N ASN A 134 5.94 -15.77 -6.19
CA ASN A 134 5.59 -14.76 -5.20
C ASN A 134 6.58 -14.71 -4.03
N GLN A 135 7.74 -15.38 -4.13
CA GLN A 135 8.87 -14.96 -3.31
C GLN A 135 9.23 -13.55 -3.78
N ALA A 136 8.80 -12.54 -3.02
CA ALA A 136 9.07 -11.13 -3.28
C ALA A 136 10.55 -11.00 -3.66
N ALA A 137 10.79 -10.75 -4.94
CA ALA A 137 12.13 -10.71 -5.49
C ALA A 137 12.85 -9.52 -4.85
N ASP A 138 14.08 -9.73 -4.37
CA ASP A 138 14.83 -8.65 -3.75
C ASP A 138 14.97 -7.46 -4.70
N PRO A 139 14.96 -6.21 -4.19
CA PRO A 139 15.30 -5.06 -4.99
C PRO A 139 16.69 -5.23 -5.63
N PHE A 140 16.88 -4.68 -6.82
CA PHE A 140 18.13 -4.77 -7.58
C PHE A 140 18.54 -3.43 -8.19
N VAL A 141 19.82 -3.31 -8.52
CA VAL A 141 20.36 -2.14 -9.25
C VAL A 141 20.05 -2.33 -10.74
N SER A 142 19.03 -1.61 -11.24
CA SER A 142 18.63 -1.67 -12.65
C SER A 142 19.59 -0.91 -13.56
N ASN A 143 20.13 0.21 -13.07
CA ASN A 143 21.18 0.97 -13.75
C ASN A 143 22.22 1.48 -12.76
N ARG A 144 23.50 1.23 -13.03
CA ARG A 144 24.59 1.77 -12.22
C ARG A 144 24.53 3.30 -12.20
N ILE A 145 24.72 3.91 -11.02
CA ILE A 145 24.92 5.37 -10.89
C ILE A 145 26.29 5.71 -11.49
N ALA A 146 26.31 6.64 -12.45
CA ALA A 146 27.55 7.06 -13.10
C ALA A 146 28.49 7.77 -12.11
N ASP A 147 29.79 7.61 -12.29
CA ASP A 147 30.76 8.40 -11.53
C ASP A 147 30.64 9.87 -11.90
N VAL A 148 30.77 10.74 -10.90
CA VAL A 148 30.60 12.18 -11.03
C VAL A 148 31.98 12.84 -10.98
N GLN A 149 32.27 13.67 -11.98
CA GLN A 149 33.45 14.53 -11.97
C GLN A 149 33.02 15.98 -12.17
N VAL A 150 33.43 16.85 -11.26
CA VAL A 150 33.11 18.28 -11.29
C VAL A 150 34.35 19.11 -11.00
N SER A 151 34.37 20.34 -11.52
CA SER A 151 35.40 21.32 -11.14
C SER A 151 35.16 21.84 -9.73
N LYS A 152 36.23 22.30 -9.07
CA LYS A 152 36.13 23.08 -7.84
C LYS A 152 35.09 24.21 -7.94
N ASN A 153 34.29 24.40 -6.89
CA ASN A 153 33.15 25.34 -6.83
C ASN A 153 31.97 25.04 -7.79
N ALA A 154 31.85 23.82 -8.31
CA ALA A 154 30.66 23.46 -9.10
C ALA A 154 29.38 23.58 -8.27
N ALA A 155 28.27 23.89 -8.95
CA ALA A 155 26.94 23.88 -8.35
C ALA A 155 26.51 22.46 -7.95
N ASN A 156 25.68 22.37 -6.92
CA ASN A 156 25.15 21.10 -6.43
C ASN A 156 24.37 20.37 -7.51
N GLN A 157 24.57 19.06 -7.58
CA GLN A 157 23.88 18.20 -8.54
C GLN A 157 22.82 17.36 -7.82
N THR A 158 21.66 17.20 -8.45
CA THR A 158 20.56 16.38 -7.93
C THR A 158 20.22 15.28 -8.92
N PHE A 159 20.12 14.05 -8.42
CA PHE A 159 19.84 12.84 -9.19
C PHE A 159 18.59 12.15 -8.66
N ASN A 160 17.72 11.67 -9.55
CA ASN A 160 16.59 10.84 -9.17
C ASN A 160 17.00 9.35 -9.18
N LEU A 161 16.98 8.72 -8.01
CA LEU A 161 17.42 7.35 -7.80
C LEU A 161 16.45 6.28 -8.35
N THR A 162 15.21 6.64 -8.71
CA THR A 162 14.24 5.66 -9.25
C THR A 162 14.64 5.08 -10.60
N SER A 163 15.59 5.70 -11.29
CA SER A 163 16.16 5.18 -12.55
C SER A 163 17.27 4.15 -12.31
N ASN A 164 17.83 4.10 -11.10
CA ASN A 164 19.00 3.28 -10.77
C ASN A 164 18.67 2.00 -10.02
N PHE A 165 17.53 2.01 -9.32
CA PHE A 165 17.05 0.88 -8.57
C PHE A 165 15.70 0.45 -9.11
N SER A 166 15.44 -0.85 -9.04
CA SER A 166 14.15 -1.40 -9.37
C SER A 166 13.87 -2.56 -8.44
N ASP A 167 12.60 -2.80 -8.23
CA ASP A 167 12.12 -3.91 -7.43
C ASP A 167 10.96 -4.51 -8.23
N PRO A 168 11.01 -5.81 -8.57
CA PRO A 168 9.93 -6.46 -9.31
C PRO A 168 8.58 -6.36 -8.61
N ASN A 169 8.57 -6.12 -7.30
CA ASN A 169 7.37 -5.96 -6.48
C ASN A 169 6.97 -4.48 -6.31
N ALA A 170 7.87 -3.53 -6.62
CA ALA A 170 7.62 -2.09 -6.57
C ALA A 170 6.61 -1.67 -7.64
N SER A 171 5.36 -1.92 -7.30
CA SER A 171 4.18 -1.51 -8.04
C SER A 171 3.64 -0.21 -7.49
N ASN A 172 2.89 0.50 -8.32
CA ASN A 172 2.09 1.62 -7.89
C ASN A 172 0.90 1.12 -7.06
N GLY A 173 0.52 1.87 -6.02
CA GLY A 173 -0.69 1.57 -5.26
C GLY A 173 -1.93 1.81 -6.13
N VAL A 174 -3.00 1.07 -5.87
CA VAL A 174 -4.29 1.25 -6.54
C VAL A 174 -5.37 1.43 -5.47
N VAL A 175 -6.15 2.50 -5.61
CA VAL A 175 -7.26 2.84 -4.71
C VAL A 175 -8.53 3.05 -5.51
N ASN A 176 -9.63 2.47 -5.05
CA ASN A 176 -10.96 2.82 -5.56
C ASN A 176 -11.54 3.96 -4.71
N VAL A 177 -11.89 5.06 -5.37
CA VAL A 177 -12.70 6.14 -4.82
C VAL A 177 -14.16 5.79 -5.08
N VAL A 178 -14.86 5.28 -4.07
CA VAL A 178 -16.26 4.87 -4.18
C VAL A 178 -17.14 6.06 -3.89
N THR A 179 -17.93 6.50 -4.85
CA THR A 179 -18.79 7.69 -4.71
C THR A 179 -20.27 7.34 -4.92
N THR A 180 -21.17 8.26 -4.56
CA THR A 180 -22.59 8.16 -4.92
C THR A 180 -22.83 8.19 -6.43
N SER A 181 -21.87 8.65 -7.23
CA SER A 181 -21.91 8.67 -8.71
C SER A 181 -21.17 7.50 -9.36
N GLY A 182 -20.71 6.51 -8.57
CA GLY A 182 -19.96 5.34 -9.03
C GLY A 182 -18.50 5.33 -8.56
N THR A 183 -17.78 4.28 -8.94
CA THR A 183 -16.40 4.04 -8.50
C THR A 183 -15.39 4.53 -9.54
N VAL A 184 -14.37 5.25 -9.07
CA VAL A 184 -13.20 5.67 -9.86
C VAL A 184 -11.98 4.94 -9.32
N GLN A 185 -11.27 4.19 -10.16
CA GLN A 185 -10.01 3.56 -9.76
C GLN A 185 -8.85 4.48 -10.10
N ILE A 186 -8.00 4.77 -9.12
CA ILE A 186 -6.78 5.57 -9.30
C ILE A 186 -5.56 4.72 -9.04
N GLU A 187 -4.53 4.90 -9.86
CA GLU A 187 -3.19 4.37 -9.67
C GLU A 187 -2.31 5.48 -9.08
N LEU A 188 -1.80 5.24 -7.87
CA LEU A 188 -0.95 6.15 -7.12
C LEU A 188 0.47 6.14 -7.69
N LEU A 189 1.06 7.31 -7.85
CA LEU A 189 2.43 7.49 -8.32
C LEU A 189 3.40 7.39 -7.15
N ASN A 190 3.41 6.22 -6.51
CA ASN A 190 4.15 5.91 -5.30
C ASN A 190 5.59 6.43 -5.40
N GLN A 191 6.31 5.98 -6.42
CA GLN A 191 7.69 6.38 -6.60
C GLN A 191 7.80 7.84 -6.98
N GLN A 192 6.91 8.42 -7.78
CA GLN A 192 7.16 9.75 -8.32
C GLN A 192 6.76 10.89 -7.38
N ALA A 193 5.80 10.66 -6.47
CA ALA A 193 5.33 11.62 -5.47
C ALA A 193 5.17 10.95 -4.08
N PRO A 194 6.25 10.39 -3.50
CA PRO A 194 6.18 9.53 -2.31
C PRO A 194 5.66 10.25 -1.07
N VAL A 195 5.97 11.54 -0.88
CA VAL A 195 5.47 12.30 0.28
C VAL A 195 3.96 12.54 0.16
N ASN A 196 3.48 12.92 -1.02
CA ASN A 196 2.06 13.20 -1.25
C ASN A 196 1.22 11.92 -1.29
N VAL A 197 1.74 10.82 -1.86
CA VAL A 197 1.11 9.50 -1.79
C VAL A 197 1.00 9.01 -0.35
N LYS A 198 2.09 9.09 0.43
CA LYS A 198 2.07 8.71 1.85
C LYS A 198 1.05 9.54 2.64
N ASN A 199 1.00 10.84 2.38
CA ASN A 199 0.02 11.73 2.99
C ASN A 199 -1.42 11.33 2.64
N PHE A 200 -1.73 11.17 1.36
CA PHE A 200 -3.05 10.72 0.90
C PHE A 200 -3.45 9.38 1.53
N MET A 201 -2.54 8.40 1.52
CA MET A 201 -2.78 7.09 2.12
C MET A 201 -2.99 7.17 3.64
N SER A 202 -2.39 8.13 4.35
CA SER A 202 -2.67 8.31 5.77
C SER A 202 -4.12 8.73 6.06
N TYR A 203 -4.75 9.48 5.15
CA TYR A 203 -6.17 9.83 5.23
C TYR A 203 -7.06 8.63 4.85
N VAL A 204 -6.66 7.86 3.84
CA VAL A 204 -7.33 6.60 3.45
C VAL A 204 -7.31 5.61 4.63
N ASP A 205 -6.16 5.35 5.21
CA ASP A 205 -5.97 4.39 6.31
C ASP A 205 -6.69 4.81 7.59
N GLY A 206 -6.88 6.12 7.78
CA GLY A 206 -7.64 6.69 8.88
C GLY A 206 -9.14 6.81 8.61
N ASN A 207 -9.65 6.30 7.49
CA ASN A 207 -11.04 6.44 7.00
C ASN A 207 -11.52 7.90 7.05
N LYS A 208 -10.63 8.85 6.73
CA LYS A 208 -10.90 10.29 6.85
C LYS A 208 -11.68 10.85 5.66
N TYR A 209 -11.63 10.16 4.54
CA TYR A 209 -12.37 10.54 3.33
C TYR A 209 -13.81 10.03 3.31
N ASP A 210 -14.16 9.08 4.18
CA ASP A 210 -15.51 8.52 4.26
C ASP A 210 -16.52 9.61 4.66
N GLY A 211 -17.56 9.75 3.86
CA GLY A 211 -18.57 10.78 4.04
C GLY A 211 -18.14 12.18 3.61
N THR A 212 -16.92 12.36 3.09
CA THR A 212 -16.52 13.64 2.49
C THR A 212 -17.22 13.86 1.16
N ILE A 213 -17.29 15.12 0.71
CA ILE A 213 -17.96 15.49 -0.53
C ILE A 213 -17.02 16.11 -1.55
N PHE A 214 -17.41 16.06 -2.82
CA PHE A 214 -16.87 16.96 -3.84
C PHE A 214 -17.51 18.34 -3.65
N HIS A 215 -16.77 19.23 -3.00
CA HIS A 215 -17.27 20.54 -2.59
C HIS A 215 -17.04 21.64 -3.66
N ARG A 216 -16.30 21.31 -4.73
CA ARG A 216 -16.07 22.21 -5.87
C ARG A 216 -15.95 21.44 -7.17
N SER A 217 -16.63 21.91 -8.21
CA SER A 217 -16.59 21.34 -9.56
C SER A 217 -16.62 22.48 -10.58
N VAL A 218 -15.58 22.60 -11.39
CA VAL A 218 -15.47 23.66 -12.41
C VAL A 218 -15.47 23.00 -13.78
N SER A 219 -16.42 23.39 -14.63
CA SER A 219 -16.60 22.79 -15.96
C SER A 219 -15.31 22.86 -16.77
N ASN A 220 -14.90 21.74 -17.37
CA ASN A 220 -13.68 21.63 -18.19
C ASN A 220 -12.40 22.06 -17.45
N PHE A 221 -12.37 21.93 -16.13
CA PHE A 221 -11.18 22.24 -15.33
C PHE A 221 -10.92 21.12 -14.31
N VAL A 222 -11.56 21.15 -13.15
CA VAL A 222 -11.30 20.20 -12.06
C VAL A 222 -12.55 19.82 -11.28
N VAL A 223 -12.51 18.65 -10.65
CA VAL A 223 -13.47 18.21 -9.62
C VAL A 223 -12.70 17.97 -8.32
N GLN A 224 -12.99 18.76 -7.28
CA GLN A 224 -12.21 18.84 -6.04
C GLN A 224 -13.03 18.36 -4.83
N GLY A 225 -12.40 17.56 -3.97
CA GLY A 225 -13.03 16.91 -2.82
C GLY A 225 -12.06 16.57 -1.69
N GLY A 226 -12.53 15.79 -0.72
CA GLY A 226 -11.71 15.25 0.36
C GLY A 226 -11.48 16.18 1.57
N GLY A 227 -12.08 17.38 1.59
CA GLY A 227 -11.89 18.37 2.66
C GLY A 227 -13.07 18.54 3.62
N TYR A 228 -14.29 18.22 3.21
CA TYR A 228 -15.51 18.56 3.96
C TYR A 228 -16.48 17.40 4.08
N THR A 229 -17.06 17.23 5.27
CA THR A 229 -18.19 16.31 5.55
C THR A 229 -19.47 17.09 5.79
N VAL A 230 -20.62 16.47 5.51
CA VAL A 230 -21.94 17.03 5.81
C VAL A 230 -22.33 16.68 7.26
N ALA A 231 -22.75 17.68 8.03
CA ALA A 231 -23.27 17.48 9.38
C ALA A 231 -24.66 18.13 9.53
N GLY A 232 -25.47 17.59 10.44
CA GLY A 232 -26.85 18.03 10.64
C GLY A 232 -27.78 17.61 9.51
N SER A 233 -28.95 18.23 9.47
CA SER A 233 -29.96 18.05 8.42
C SER A 233 -30.68 19.37 8.18
N ALA A 234 -31.29 19.53 7.01
CA ALA A 234 -32.04 20.74 6.70
C ALA A 234 -33.09 21.02 7.78
N PRO A 235 -33.23 22.27 8.28
CA PRO A 235 -32.64 23.50 7.76
C PRO A 235 -31.36 23.96 8.49
N ASN A 236 -30.63 23.06 9.16
CA ASN A 236 -29.45 23.38 9.98
C ASN A 236 -28.18 22.64 9.53
N THR A 237 -28.09 22.26 8.26
CA THR A 237 -26.92 21.55 7.75
C THR A 237 -25.67 22.43 7.75
N THR A 238 -24.52 21.84 8.05
CA THR A 238 -23.21 22.48 7.96
C THR A 238 -22.25 21.61 7.15
N LEU A 239 -21.27 22.25 6.52
CA LEU A 239 -20.12 21.58 5.89
C LEU A 239 -18.90 21.82 6.77
N ASN A 240 -18.45 20.75 7.42
CA ASN A 240 -17.37 20.83 8.40
C ASN A 240 -16.08 20.30 7.77
N HIS A 241 -14.99 21.03 7.96
CA HIS A 241 -13.67 20.59 7.51
C HIS A 241 -13.26 19.33 8.26
N ILE A 242 -12.65 18.36 7.58
CA ILE A 242 -12.11 17.18 8.25
C ILE A 242 -10.84 17.53 9.03
N PRO A 243 -10.51 16.81 10.12
CA PRO A 243 -9.22 16.97 10.78
C PRO A 243 -8.06 16.66 9.82
N THR A 244 -7.05 17.54 9.77
CA THR A 244 -5.88 17.39 8.89
C THR A 244 -4.58 17.15 9.64
N ALA A 245 -3.68 16.38 9.01
CA ALA A 245 -2.27 16.32 9.37
C ALA A 245 -1.55 17.64 9.02
N PRO A 246 -0.30 17.84 9.49
CA PRO A 246 0.53 18.96 9.04
C PRO A 246 0.70 18.98 7.51
N PRO A 247 0.86 20.16 6.89
CA PRO A 247 1.06 20.27 5.46
C PRO A 247 2.29 19.53 4.95
N VAL A 248 2.23 19.03 3.71
CA VAL A 248 3.34 18.34 3.05
C VAL A 248 4.02 19.17 1.98
N ALA A 249 5.30 18.86 1.74
CA ALA A 249 6.10 19.50 0.70
C ALA A 249 5.53 19.24 -0.70
N ASN A 250 5.62 20.24 -1.56
CA ASN A 250 5.26 20.12 -2.96
C ASN A 250 6.26 19.22 -3.68
N GLU A 251 5.76 18.20 -4.36
CA GLU A 251 6.53 17.31 -5.24
C GLU A 251 6.12 17.52 -6.69
N TYR A 252 5.91 18.78 -7.12
CA TYR A 252 5.62 19.07 -8.52
C TYR A 252 6.82 18.71 -9.40
N SER A 253 6.55 18.16 -10.59
CA SER A 253 7.55 17.88 -11.62
C SER A 253 6.99 18.23 -12.99
N VAL A 254 7.81 18.86 -13.84
CA VAL A 254 7.47 19.18 -15.24
C VAL A 254 7.15 17.94 -16.07
N THR A 255 7.64 16.76 -15.67
CA THR A 255 7.35 15.49 -16.33
C THR A 255 6.04 14.85 -15.85
N ARG A 256 5.35 15.46 -14.87
CA ARG A 256 4.07 15.03 -14.29
C ARG A 256 3.08 16.19 -14.32
N SER A 257 2.71 16.55 -15.53
CA SER A 257 1.84 17.69 -15.83
C SER A 257 0.38 17.44 -15.43
N ASN A 258 -0.33 18.51 -15.04
CA ASN A 258 -1.76 18.47 -14.70
C ASN A 258 -2.64 18.35 -15.95
N VAL A 259 -2.66 17.16 -16.54
CA VAL A 259 -3.46 16.82 -17.73
C VAL A 259 -4.69 16.00 -17.38
N ARG A 260 -5.63 15.86 -18.32
CA ARG A 260 -6.87 15.12 -18.13
C ARG A 260 -6.59 13.68 -17.65
N GLY A 261 -7.34 13.24 -16.65
CA GLY A 261 -7.20 11.92 -16.05
C GLY A 261 -6.13 11.83 -14.96
N THR A 262 -5.45 12.92 -14.62
CA THR A 262 -4.55 12.96 -13.46
C THR A 262 -5.28 13.41 -12.19
N VAL A 263 -4.72 13.06 -11.03
CA VAL A 263 -5.18 13.50 -9.70
C VAL A 263 -4.05 14.22 -9.00
N ALA A 264 -4.34 15.41 -8.47
CA ALA A 264 -3.35 16.26 -7.82
C ALA A 264 -3.83 16.80 -6.46
N MET A 265 -2.88 17.14 -5.60
CA MET A 265 -3.16 17.71 -4.28
C MET A 265 -3.58 19.18 -4.38
N ALA A 266 -4.68 19.56 -3.73
CA ALA A 266 -5.09 20.95 -3.64
C ALA A 266 -4.24 21.71 -2.60
N LYS A 267 -4.14 23.03 -2.77
CA LYS A 267 -3.27 23.91 -1.97
C LYS A 267 -3.90 25.26 -1.73
N VAL A 268 -3.48 25.92 -0.66
CA VAL A 268 -3.75 27.33 -0.41
C VAL A 268 -2.98 28.17 -1.43
N GLY A 269 -3.64 29.21 -1.95
CA GLY A 269 -3.03 30.11 -2.92
C GLY A 269 -1.81 30.82 -2.34
N ASN A 270 -0.74 30.94 -3.14
CA ASN A 270 0.55 31.51 -2.77
C ASN A 270 1.32 30.77 -1.67
N ASP A 271 0.91 29.56 -1.29
CA ASP A 271 1.66 28.68 -0.41
C ASP A 271 1.88 27.30 -1.09
N PRO A 272 3.03 27.08 -1.74
CA PRO A 272 3.31 25.85 -2.45
C PRO A 272 3.34 24.59 -1.57
N ASN A 273 3.60 24.69 -0.26
CA ASN A 273 3.76 23.56 0.65
C ASN A 273 2.60 23.43 1.65
N SER A 274 1.40 23.87 1.25
CA SER A 274 0.19 23.89 2.09
C SER A 274 -0.75 22.69 1.91
N ALA A 275 -0.39 21.73 1.05
CA ALA A 275 -1.23 20.57 0.77
C ALA A 275 -1.47 19.73 2.03
N THR A 276 -2.73 19.35 2.28
CA THR A 276 -3.12 18.46 3.39
C THR A 276 -4.02 17.32 2.87
N SER A 277 -5.34 17.39 3.04
CA SER A 277 -6.26 16.30 2.69
C SER A 277 -6.89 16.42 1.31
N GLU A 278 -7.10 17.65 0.84
CA GLU A 278 -7.87 17.91 -0.37
C GLU A 278 -7.11 17.54 -1.64
N PHE A 279 -7.85 16.94 -2.58
CA PHE A 279 -7.34 16.55 -3.89
C PHE A 279 -8.37 16.89 -4.97
N PHE A 280 -7.91 16.92 -6.22
CA PHE A 280 -8.78 17.14 -7.37
C PHE A 280 -8.43 16.24 -8.54
N PHE A 281 -9.45 15.88 -9.31
CA PHE A 281 -9.31 15.25 -10.61
C PHE A 281 -9.22 16.32 -11.70
N ASN A 282 -8.24 16.20 -12.59
CA ASN A 282 -8.17 16.99 -13.81
C ASN A 282 -9.11 16.40 -14.86
N VAL A 283 -10.17 17.12 -15.23
CA VAL A 283 -11.10 16.72 -16.31
C VAL A 283 -10.73 17.34 -17.66
N ALA A 284 -9.71 18.20 -17.71
CA ALA A 284 -9.17 18.76 -18.94
C ALA A 284 -7.64 18.86 -18.86
N ASN A 285 -7.01 19.31 -19.95
CA ASN A 285 -5.61 19.69 -19.90
C ASN A 285 -5.46 21.06 -19.24
N ASN A 286 -4.93 21.06 -18.01
CA ASN A 286 -4.80 22.26 -17.18
C ASN A 286 -3.35 22.70 -17.02
N ALA A 287 -2.42 22.10 -17.76
CA ALA A 287 -0.98 22.32 -17.66
C ALA A 287 -0.61 23.81 -17.74
N ALA A 288 -1.19 24.54 -18.70
CA ALA A 288 -0.90 25.96 -18.90
C ALA A 288 -1.17 26.82 -17.64
N ASN A 289 -2.08 26.38 -16.78
CA ASN A 289 -2.45 27.08 -15.55
C ASN A 289 -1.84 26.44 -14.30
N LEU A 290 -2.15 25.16 -14.03
CA LEU A 290 -1.79 24.47 -12.79
C LEU A 290 -0.30 24.12 -12.69
N ASP A 291 0.42 24.00 -13.80
CA ASP A 291 1.86 23.71 -13.74
C ASP A 291 2.70 24.98 -13.54
N ASN A 292 2.14 26.15 -13.85
CA ASN A 292 2.85 27.43 -13.90
C ASN A 292 2.48 28.40 -12.77
N GLN A 293 1.64 27.98 -11.83
CA GLN A 293 1.22 28.81 -10.69
C GLN A 293 1.48 28.09 -9.36
N ASN A 294 1.64 28.86 -8.28
CA ASN A 294 1.79 28.33 -6.92
C ASN A 294 2.85 27.22 -6.77
N GLY A 295 3.95 27.32 -7.52
CA GLY A 295 5.02 26.31 -7.59
C GLY A 295 4.65 25.01 -8.31
N GLY A 296 3.55 24.98 -9.07
CA GLY A 296 2.97 23.80 -9.71
C GLY A 296 2.19 22.94 -8.72
N PHE A 297 1.17 22.20 -9.19
CA PHE A 297 0.38 21.28 -8.34
C PHE A 297 0.87 19.84 -8.51
N THR A 298 1.10 19.15 -7.39
CA THR A 298 1.66 17.79 -7.39
C THR A 298 0.62 16.78 -7.88
N VAL A 299 0.80 16.28 -9.09
CA VAL A 299 0.12 15.07 -9.57
C VAL A 299 0.70 13.86 -8.84
N PHE A 300 -0.14 13.16 -8.08
CA PHE A 300 0.24 12.01 -7.26
C PHE A 300 -0.51 10.72 -7.65
N ALA A 301 -1.48 10.78 -8.56
CA ALA A 301 -2.15 9.59 -9.08
C ALA A 301 -2.69 9.82 -10.50
N ASN A 302 -2.98 8.74 -11.21
CA ASN A 302 -3.68 8.72 -12.49
C ASN A 302 -4.99 7.95 -12.35
N VAL A 303 -6.04 8.35 -13.05
CA VAL A 303 -7.27 7.57 -13.18
C VAL A 303 -6.99 6.38 -14.08
N LYS A 304 -7.15 5.17 -13.53
CA LYS A 304 -6.97 3.91 -14.25
C LYS A 304 -8.27 3.48 -14.93
N THR A 305 -9.39 3.58 -14.22
CA THR A 305 -10.75 3.35 -14.75
C THR A 305 -11.76 4.29 -14.08
N GLY A 306 -12.90 4.51 -14.72
CA GLY A 306 -13.98 5.35 -14.17
C GLY A 306 -13.84 6.85 -14.42
N LEU A 307 -13.03 7.27 -15.41
CA LEU A 307 -12.94 8.69 -15.80
C LEU A 307 -14.30 9.25 -16.24
N ASP A 308 -15.15 8.42 -16.85
CA ASP A 308 -16.54 8.76 -17.20
C ASP A 308 -17.39 9.10 -15.97
N LYS A 309 -17.08 8.53 -14.79
CA LYS A 309 -17.76 8.88 -13.53
C LYS A 309 -17.33 10.25 -13.03
N VAL A 310 -16.05 10.59 -13.20
CA VAL A 310 -15.55 11.95 -12.90
C VAL A 310 -16.20 12.97 -13.83
N ASP A 311 -16.31 12.66 -15.13
CA ASP A 311 -17.01 13.51 -16.10
C ASP A 311 -18.48 13.68 -15.72
N ALA A 312 -19.16 12.61 -15.30
CA ALA A 312 -20.53 12.67 -14.83
C ALA A 312 -20.68 13.59 -13.62
N ILE A 313 -19.72 13.61 -12.69
CA ILE A 313 -19.70 14.56 -11.58
C ILE A 313 -19.47 16.00 -12.08
N ASN A 314 -18.58 16.21 -13.06
CA ASN A 314 -18.31 17.54 -13.60
C ASN A 314 -19.50 18.12 -14.39
N ALA A 315 -20.36 17.27 -14.94
CA ALA A 315 -21.57 17.65 -15.63
C ALA A 315 -22.75 18.03 -14.69
N ILE A 316 -22.64 17.78 -13.38
CA ILE A 316 -23.68 18.12 -12.41
C ILE A 316 -23.77 19.66 -12.28
N PRO A 317 -24.97 20.26 -12.35
CA PRO A 317 -25.14 21.68 -12.10
C PRO A 317 -24.61 22.10 -10.73
N THR A 318 -23.82 23.17 -10.72
CA THR A 318 -23.24 23.71 -9.50
C THR A 318 -24.08 24.85 -8.94
N LYS A 319 -23.93 25.08 -7.64
CA LYS A 319 -24.50 26.23 -6.94
C LYS A 319 -23.44 27.00 -6.18
N ASN A 320 -23.72 28.28 -5.97
CA ASN A 320 -23.03 29.08 -4.97
C ASN A 320 -23.83 29.03 -3.67
N LEU A 321 -23.28 28.39 -2.64
CA LEU A 321 -23.87 28.29 -1.30
C LEU A 321 -23.15 29.18 -0.28
N GLY A 322 -22.27 30.08 -0.74
CA GLY A 322 -21.53 31.05 0.05
C GLY A 322 -20.16 30.57 0.54
N GLY A 323 -19.33 31.52 0.99
CA GLY A 323 -18.00 31.26 1.55
C GLY A 323 -17.08 30.53 0.55
N ALA A 324 -16.54 29.38 0.97
CA ALA A 324 -15.69 28.53 0.14
C ALA A 324 -16.46 27.70 -0.91
N PHE A 325 -17.80 27.72 -0.90
CA PHE A 325 -18.65 26.81 -1.68
C PHE A 325 -19.35 27.53 -2.85
N THR A 326 -18.57 28.12 -3.74
CA THR A 326 -19.11 28.92 -4.85
C THR A 326 -19.53 28.11 -6.06
N GLU A 327 -19.00 26.88 -6.21
CA GLU A 327 -19.20 26.01 -7.36
C GLU A 327 -19.41 24.54 -6.93
N ILE A 328 -20.25 24.32 -5.91
CA ILE A 328 -20.50 22.98 -5.38
C ILE A 328 -21.49 22.22 -6.27
N PRO A 329 -21.18 21.00 -6.76
CA PRO A 329 -22.12 20.19 -7.52
C PRO A 329 -23.26 19.71 -6.61
N THR A 330 -24.51 19.96 -7.02
CA THR A 330 -25.69 19.56 -6.24
C THR A 330 -26.61 18.64 -7.02
N VAL A 331 -27.09 17.59 -6.37
CA VAL A 331 -27.93 16.55 -6.98
C VAL A 331 -29.34 16.53 -6.39
N ASN A 332 -30.20 15.67 -6.94
CA ASN A 332 -31.58 15.47 -6.51
C ASN A 332 -32.42 16.76 -6.57
N ASN A 333 -32.23 17.55 -7.64
CA ASN A 333 -32.97 18.79 -7.91
C ASN A 333 -32.98 19.77 -6.73
N PHE A 334 -31.87 19.85 -5.99
CA PHE A 334 -31.75 20.80 -4.88
C PHE A 334 -31.99 22.23 -5.37
N THR A 335 -32.94 22.93 -4.76
CA THR A 335 -33.30 24.31 -5.13
C THR A 335 -32.82 25.36 -4.13
N GLY A 336 -32.34 24.94 -2.95
CA GLY A 336 -31.85 25.85 -1.92
C GLY A 336 -30.68 26.72 -2.37
N THR A 337 -30.42 27.76 -1.57
CA THR A 337 -29.40 28.78 -1.84
C THR A 337 -28.34 28.83 -0.73
N THR A 338 -28.52 28.09 0.35
CA THR A 338 -27.55 28.00 1.46
C THR A 338 -27.26 26.54 1.81
N VAL A 339 -26.09 26.30 2.42
CA VAL A 339 -25.73 24.98 2.96
C VAL A 339 -26.76 24.47 3.97
N ALA A 340 -27.30 25.38 4.81
CA ALA A 340 -28.24 25.04 5.86
C ALA A 340 -29.51 24.34 5.34
N GLN A 341 -29.92 24.63 4.10
CA GLN A 341 -31.11 24.06 3.46
C GLN A 341 -30.87 22.71 2.79
N ALA A 342 -29.62 22.27 2.63
CA ALA A 342 -29.29 21.02 1.97
C ALA A 342 -29.37 19.83 2.92
N ASN A 343 -29.63 18.64 2.39
CA ASN A 343 -29.39 17.37 3.10
C ASN A 343 -28.16 16.68 2.52
N ALA A 344 -27.61 15.69 3.23
CA ALA A 344 -26.46 14.92 2.73
C ALA A 344 -26.69 14.32 1.33
N SER A 345 -27.93 13.89 1.04
CA SER A 345 -28.32 13.36 -0.27
C SER A 345 -28.31 14.41 -1.39
N ASN A 346 -28.09 15.70 -1.11
CA ASN A 346 -27.98 16.73 -2.15
C ASN A 346 -26.54 16.92 -2.65
N PHE A 347 -25.56 16.20 -2.10
CA PHE A 347 -24.16 16.29 -2.49
C PHE A 347 -23.65 14.98 -3.08
N VAL A 348 -22.56 15.07 -3.87
CA VAL A 348 -21.81 13.89 -4.29
C VAL A 348 -20.82 13.53 -3.19
N THR A 349 -21.00 12.35 -2.61
CA THR A 349 -20.26 11.89 -1.44
C THR A 349 -19.27 10.79 -1.83
N ILE A 350 -18.08 10.82 -1.24
CA ILE A 350 -17.12 9.71 -1.19
C ILE A 350 -17.57 8.80 -0.05
N ASN A 351 -18.08 7.63 -0.40
CA ASN A 351 -18.62 6.68 0.56
C ASN A 351 -17.51 5.84 1.22
N ASP A 352 -16.46 5.54 0.46
CA ASP A 352 -15.40 4.63 0.87
C ASP A 352 -14.16 4.82 -0.02
N MET A 353 -12.99 4.54 0.55
CA MET A 353 -11.70 4.53 -0.13
C MET A 353 -11.10 3.13 -0.03
N GLN A 354 -11.30 2.30 -1.05
CA GLN A 354 -10.88 0.90 -0.98
C GLN A 354 -9.49 0.73 -1.55
N VAL A 355 -8.55 0.33 -0.70
CA VAL A 355 -7.18 0.01 -1.10
C VAL A 355 -7.18 -1.35 -1.81
N ILE A 356 -6.89 -1.36 -3.11
CA ILE A 356 -6.77 -2.57 -3.93
C ILE A 356 -5.35 -3.12 -3.88
N SER A 357 -4.36 -2.23 -3.94
CA SER A 357 -2.96 -2.54 -3.67
C SER A 357 -2.29 -1.32 -3.06
N ARG A 358 -1.34 -1.50 -2.15
CA ARG A 358 -0.56 -0.37 -1.60
C ARG A 358 0.60 0.03 -2.49
N GLY A 359 1.00 -0.85 -3.40
CA GLY A 359 2.24 -0.71 -4.12
C GLY A 359 3.45 -0.85 -3.18
N GLU A 360 4.61 -1.12 -3.74
CA GLU A 360 5.85 -1.19 -2.95
C GLU A 360 6.76 -0.01 -3.30
N LEU A 361 7.25 0.64 -2.24
CA LEU A 361 8.08 1.84 -2.32
C LEU A 361 9.50 1.48 -1.94
N LEU A 362 10.44 1.79 -2.84
CA LEU A 362 11.84 1.82 -2.45
C LEU A 362 12.12 3.08 -1.65
N THR A 363 12.71 2.88 -0.48
CA THR A 363 13.28 3.94 0.34
C THR A 363 14.79 3.99 0.11
N PHE A 364 15.34 5.18 0.02
CA PHE A 364 16.77 5.37 -0.25
C PHE A 364 17.49 5.96 0.95
N SER A 365 18.71 5.50 1.20
CA SER A 365 19.57 6.04 2.25
C SER A 365 21.03 6.09 1.82
N VAL A 366 21.76 7.09 2.33
CA VAL A 366 23.21 7.12 2.24
C VAL A 366 23.74 6.25 3.37
N ILE A 367 24.46 5.19 3.02
CA ILE A 367 25.04 4.25 4.00
C ILE A 367 26.56 4.41 4.15
N GLY A 368 27.20 5.20 3.27
CA GLY A 368 28.64 5.44 3.33
C GLY A 368 29.10 6.65 2.51
N ASN A 369 30.12 7.33 3.02
CA ASN A 369 30.83 8.44 2.35
C ASN A 369 32.28 8.43 2.82
N THR A 370 33.22 8.09 1.93
CA THR A 370 34.64 7.94 2.32
C THR A 370 35.36 9.27 2.53
N ASN A 371 34.80 10.39 2.08
CA ASN A 371 35.36 11.72 2.28
C ASN A 371 34.27 12.80 2.51
N PRO A 372 33.70 12.87 3.73
CA PRO A 372 32.62 13.79 4.05
C PRO A 372 32.99 15.28 4.02
N THR A 373 34.28 15.62 4.09
CA THR A 373 34.73 17.02 4.01
C THR A 373 34.81 17.52 2.56
N LEU A 374 34.74 16.61 1.58
CA LEU A 374 34.74 16.92 0.15
C LEU A 374 33.32 17.12 -0.39
N VAL A 375 32.40 16.22 -0.03
CA VAL A 375 31.01 16.21 -0.53
C VAL A 375 30.06 15.69 0.55
N THR A 376 28.91 16.34 0.70
CA THR A 376 27.82 15.93 1.59
C THR A 376 26.62 15.45 0.76
N PRO A 377 26.38 14.14 0.68
CA PRO A 377 25.18 13.61 0.02
C PRO A 377 23.95 13.73 0.94
N THR A 378 22.83 14.21 0.41
CA THR A 378 21.54 14.25 1.11
C THR A 378 20.46 13.60 0.26
N ILE A 379 19.61 12.77 0.86
CA ILE A 379 18.46 12.18 0.17
C ILE A 379 17.17 12.74 0.75
N VAL A 380 16.30 13.25 -0.12
CA VAL A 380 14.93 13.66 0.20
C VAL A 380 13.99 13.02 -0.80
N GLY A 381 13.09 12.15 -0.33
CA GLY A 381 12.30 11.28 -1.20
C GLY A 381 13.23 10.38 -2.02
N ASN A 382 13.25 10.56 -3.34
CA ASN A 382 14.14 9.80 -4.23
C ASN A 382 15.33 10.61 -4.76
N ASN A 383 15.41 11.88 -4.38
CA ASN A 383 16.39 12.79 -4.94
C ASN A 383 17.64 12.77 -4.05
N LEU A 384 18.75 12.33 -4.65
CA LEU A 384 20.08 12.46 -4.08
C LEU A 384 20.68 13.79 -4.52
N THR A 385 20.95 14.68 -3.57
CA THR A 385 21.67 15.93 -3.79
C THR A 385 23.12 15.78 -3.29
N LEU A 386 24.08 16.13 -4.13
CA LEU A 386 25.49 16.20 -3.78
C LEU A 386 25.87 17.66 -3.53
N ASP A 387 26.19 17.99 -2.27
CA ASP A 387 26.66 19.31 -1.86
C ASP A 387 28.19 19.32 -1.77
N TYR A 388 28.85 20.08 -2.63
CA TYR A 388 30.31 20.07 -2.77
C TYR A 388 30.95 21.13 -1.89
N SER A 389 32.06 20.78 -1.22
CA SER A 389 32.87 21.76 -0.51
C SER A 389 33.54 22.72 -1.50
N ALA A 390 33.36 24.03 -1.29
CA ALA A 390 33.86 25.07 -2.19
C ALA A 390 35.38 25.02 -2.40
N THR A 391 36.14 24.62 -1.38
CA THR A 391 37.60 24.74 -1.41
C THR A 391 38.35 23.41 -1.56
N ALA A 392 37.66 22.28 -1.38
CA ALA A 392 38.28 20.96 -1.38
C ALA A 392 38.41 20.36 -2.78
N THR A 393 39.46 19.56 -2.97
CA THR A 393 39.66 18.70 -4.16
C THR A 393 39.95 17.29 -3.66
N GLY A 394 39.69 16.30 -4.52
CA GLY A 394 39.94 14.91 -4.19
C GLY A 394 38.84 14.00 -4.69
N SER A 395 38.70 12.86 -4.02
CA SER A 395 37.68 11.87 -4.36
C SER A 395 36.95 11.37 -3.12
N SER A 396 35.67 11.02 -3.30
CA SER A 396 34.86 10.30 -2.34
C SER A 396 34.14 9.15 -3.03
N VAL A 397 33.93 8.04 -2.32
CA VAL A 397 33.02 6.98 -2.73
C VAL A 397 31.76 7.11 -1.88
N ILE A 398 30.62 7.26 -2.54
CA ILE A 398 29.30 7.36 -1.92
C ILE A 398 28.60 6.02 -2.08
N GLN A 399 28.11 5.47 -0.97
CA GLN A 399 27.34 4.22 -0.94
C GLN A 399 25.87 4.53 -0.67
N ILE A 400 25.00 4.00 -1.51
CA ILE A 400 23.55 4.20 -1.47
C ILE A 400 22.88 2.85 -1.31
N ARG A 401 21.89 2.79 -0.41
CA ARG A 401 21.01 1.64 -0.22
C ARG A 401 19.60 1.96 -0.69
N ALA A 402 19.00 1.05 -1.45
CA ALA A 402 17.57 1.01 -1.67
C ALA A 402 16.97 -0.13 -0.83
N THR A 403 15.89 0.15 -0.10
CA THR A 403 15.21 -0.81 0.77
C THR A 403 13.73 -0.84 0.42
N ASP A 404 13.18 -2.03 0.21
CA ASP A 404 11.76 -2.26 -0.05
C ASP A 404 10.92 -2.18 1.24
N LEU A 405 9.59 -2.34 1.14
CA LEU A 405 8.71 -2.25 2.31
C LEU A 405 8.85 -3.46 3.24
N SER A 406 9.32 -4.59 2.71
CA SER A 406 9.60 -5.80 3.48
C SER A 406 10.94 -5.76 4.22
N GLY A 407 11.76 -4.72 3.99
CA GLY A 407 13.07 -4.52 4.58
C GLY A 407 14.21 -5.22 3.83
N ARG A 408 13.96 -5.81 2.66
CA ARG A 408 15.02 -6.29 1.77
C ARG A 408 15.69 -5.11 1.12
N SER A 409 16.97 -5.23 0.82
CA SER A 409 17.74 -4.09 0.33
C SER A 409 18.84 -4.47 -0.63
N VAL A 410 19.22 -3.51 -1.46
CA VAL A 410 20.35 -3.58 -2.37
C VAL A 410 21.19 -2.33 -2.26
N ASP A 411 22.51 -2.53 -2.31
CA ASP A 411 23.48 -1.47 -2.19
C ASP A 411 24.19 -1.21 -3.52
N THR A 412 24.53 0.04 -3.77
CA THR A 412 25.40 0.43 -4.88
C THR A 412 26.35 1.53 -4.44
N ALA A 413 27.42 1.74 -5.21
CA ALA A 413 28.39 2.79 -4.94
C ALA A 413 28.85 3.47 -6.23
N PHE A 414 29.18 4.75 -6.11
CA PHE A 414 29.77 5.53 -7.20
C PHE A 414 30.82 6.50 -6.65
N THR A 415 31.72 6.91 -7.53
CA THR A 415 32.82 7.80 -7.20
C THR A 415 32.46 9.23 -7.54
N VAL A 416 32.71 10.15 -6.62
CA VAL A 416 32.70 11.60 -6.85
C VAL A 416 34.16 12.07 -6.88
N ARG A 417 34.50 12.86 -7.90
CA ARG A 417 35.80 13.54 -8.04
C ARG A 417 35.58 15.03 -8.18
N VAL A 418 36.24 15.81 -7.33
CA VAL A 418 36.30 17.27 -7.44
C VAL A 418 37.72 17.63 -7.84
N VAL A 419 37.88 18.18 -9.04
CA VAL A 419 39.19 18.49 -9.66
C VAL A 419 39.46 19.98 -9.75
#